data_AF-A0A9X3DAR1-F1
#
_entry.id   AF-A0A9X3DAR1-F1
#
_cell.length_a   1.000
_cell.length_b   1.000
_cell.length_c   1.000
_cell.angle_alpha   90.00
_cell.angle_beta   90.00
_cell.angle_gamma   90.00
#
_symmetry.space_group_name_H-M   'P 1'
#
loop_
_entity.id
_entity.type
_entity.pdbx_description
1 polymer ?
#
loop_
_entity_poly.entity_id
_entity_poly.type
_entity_poly.pdbx_seq_one_letter_code
_entity_poly.pdbx_strand_id
1 'polypeptide(L)'
;MPKWFFRENSRLVLATLKEKITTMLRPGAAQGLPLQTVEPGKLLDGAPEKFLNPTLSAIADFNALSRFEVTFHYLSDGRAKSASYPVYLRHNPARGFSFNIILEELPGVGGVNYPSSYGLHRSLYLKNRGMTLNVPENSVTDFHTRFPHIPQQLTGSFTELKTLDEQDYNGKFQRLILTFQDTDTNEVFSVVRSSGQLVCDRESFNEHDSLMGLRFRLGTAYRRIEIEKKQYHFCSPDGRHFVLDSLQHQDHESFRKHTGVIRMALGVLSGRYYADEAYYLISGDADFKSVCGIWYVLENQTVMSSRRVIDSITYQQHHDSSLEPDPEQTNYRAAMSIEVFEKLCMLMLNHDQVLRTAELVIRAMNNPDPVQQGVLYSAALETLTGSLSEINEDRLNPVPDKEVFTKLRVELEHTLQAFQGEIPGEGKTILRNKISNLNSPTNRDKLVKTFGLYSISLSALQIKTIDHRNKFLHGNSPLDRTFKVELTRISLILHNLIVKLLVKYAGYSGHFINLANLEFLSDERNALELAKKLQKFLNLFREVKDMEAGRGMKGRKRSGQNLKSYGRK
;
A
#
# COMPACT_ATOMS: atom_id res chain seq x y z
N MET A 1 -16.80 5.47 -20.84
CA MET A 1 -15.73 4.45 -20.99
C MET A 1 -14.47 5.01 -20.37
N PRO A 2 -13.62 4.21 -19.71
CA PRO A 2 -12.36 4.73 -19.22
C PRO A 2 -11.46 5.10 -20.42
N LYS A 3 -11.21 6.40 -20.61
CA LYS A 3 -10.40 6.95 -21.72
C LYS A 3 -8.99 6.37 -21.80
N TRP A 4 -8.46 5.83 -20.69
CA TRP A 4 -7.12 5.26 -20.61
C TRP A 4 -6.96 3.96 -21.42
N PHE A 5 -8.05 3.21 -21.62
CA PHE A 5 -8.01 1.93 -22.34
C PHE A 5 -7.77 2.09 -23.86
N PHE A 6 -8.13 3.26 -24.39
CA PHE A 6 -8.17 3.49 -25.83
C PHE A 6 -6.87 4.08 -26.39
N ARG A 7 -5.87 4.50 -25.61
CA ARG A 7 -4.78 5.27 -26.24
C ARG A 7 -3.85 4.47 -27.16
N GLU A 8 -3.51 3.22 -26.83
CA GLU A 8 -2.60 2.43 -27.68
C GLU A 8 -3.32 1.61 -28.77
N ASN A 9 -4.60 1.28 -28.59
CA ASN A 9 -5.38 0.47 -29.54
C ASN A 9 -6.71 1.10 -30.00
N SER A 10 -6.94 2.39 -29.71
CA SER A 10 -8.22 3.10 -30.01
C SER A 10 -8.67 2.91 -31.43
N ARG A 11 -7.76 3.08 -32.39
CA ARG A 11 -8.12 3.06 -33.81
C ARG A 11 -8.66 1.69 -34.22
N LEU A 12 -8.03 0.60 -33.74
CA LEU A 12 -8.46 -0.76 -34.05
C LEU A 12 -9.78 -1.08 -33.35
N VAL A 13 -9.88 -0.82 -32.04
CA VAL A 13 -11.10 -1.06 -31.27
C VAL A 13 -12.27 -0.23 -31.80
N LEU A 14 -12.05 1.05 -32.13
CA LEU A 14 -13.07 1.92 -32.72
C LEU A 14 -13.46 1.48 -34.13
N ALA A 15 -12.52 0.96 -34.93
CA ALA A 15 -12.83 0.42 -36.25
C ALA A 15 -13.72 -0.83 -36.14
N THR A 16 -13.35 -1.79 -35.28
CA THR A 16 -14.16 -3.00 -35.02
C THR A 16 -15.52 -2.65 -34.42
N LEU A 17 -15.57 -1.67 -33.50
CA LEU A 17 -16.82 -1.18 -32.92
C LEU A 17 -17.69 -0.51 -33.97
N LYS A 18 -17.12 0.33 -34.84
CA LYS A 18 -17.83 1.00 -35.93
C LYS A 18 -18.40 -0.02 -36.91
N GLU A 19 -17.64 -1.03 -37.29
CA GLU A 19 -18.09 -2.12 -38.17
C GLU A 19 -19.24 -2.92 -37.55
N LYS A 20 -19.11 -3.31 -36.27
CA LYS A 20 -20.19 -4.01 -35.54
C LYS A 20 -21.43 -3.14 -35.37
N ILE A 21 -21.31 -1.87 -34.96
CA ILE A 21 -22.44 -0.94 -34.84
C ILE A 21 -23.13 -0.73 -36.19
N THR A 22 -22.36 -0.57 -37.28
CA THR A 22 -22.93 -0.40 -38.63
C THR A 22 -23.71 -1.64 -39.08
N THR A 23 -23.26 -2.82 -38.65
CA THR A 23 -23.94 -4.10 -38.91
C THR A 23 -25.20 -4.26 -38.03
N MET A 24 -25.15 -3.80 -36.78
CA MET A 24 -26.26 -3.82 -35.81
C MET A 24 -27.39 -2.83 -36.14
N LEU A 25 -27.07 -1.68 -36.74
CA LEU A 25 -28.06 -0.67 -37.13
C LEU A 25 -28.83 -1.02 -38.42
N ARG A 26 -28.64 -2.22 -38.98
CA ARG A 26 -29.44 -2.70 -40.12
C ARG A 26 -30.88 -3.00 -39.66
N PRO A 27 -31.91 -2.45 -40.33
CA PRO A 27 -33.31 -2.70 -39.97
C PRO A 27 -33.62 -4.20 -40.01
N GLY A 28 -34.07 -4.76 -38.88
CA GLY A 28 -34.43 -6.18 -38.73
C GLY A 28 -33.52 -7.01 -37.81
N ALA A 29 -32.35 -6.50 -37.40
CA ALA A 29 -31.40 -7.22 -36.55
C ALA A 29 -31.57 -7.00 -35.03
N ALA A 30 -32.60 -6.26 -34.61
CA ALA A 30 -32.76 -5.83 -33.22
C ALA A 30 -33.34 -6.90 -32.26
N GLN A 31 -33.69 -8.09 -32.76
CA GLN A 31 -34.17 -9.18 -31.91
C GLN A 31 -33.03 -10.17 -31.62
N GLY A 32 -32.35 -9.92 -30.50
CA GLY A 32 -31.28 -10.77 -29.98
C GLY A 32 -29.90 -10.18 -30.28
N LEU A 33 -29.48 -9.19 -29.49
CA LEU A 33 -28.06 -8.86 -29.36
C LEU A 33 -27.32 -10.14 -28.96
N PRO A 34 -26.44 -10.72 -29.79
CA PRO A 34 -25.64 -11.83 -29.32
C PRO A 34 -24.73 -11.27 -28.23
N LEU A 35 -24.78 -11.88 -27.05
CA LEU A 35 -23.84 -11.74 -25.93
C LEU A 35 -22.38 -12.09 -26.31
N GLN A 36 -22.05 -12.14 -27.60
CA GLN A 36 -20.74 -12.54 -28.10
C GLN A 36 -19.72 -11.44 -27.82
N THR A 37 -18.73 -11.83 -27.05
CA THR A 37 -17.55 -11.04 -26.72
C THR A 37 -16.85 -10.53 -27.97
N VAL A 38 -16.48 -9.25 -27.98
CA VAL A 38 -15.74 -8.61 -29.05
C VAL A 38 -14.25 -8.84 -28.83
N GLU A 39 -13.60 -9.54 -29.75
CA GLU A 39 -12.13 -9.62 -29.79
C GLU A 39 -11.59 -8.42 -30.56
N PRO A 40 -10.79 -7.53 -29.93
CA PRO A 40 -10.22 -6.37 -30.62
C PRO A 40 -8.99 -6.77 -31.45
N GLY A 41 -9.22 -7.56 -32.50
CA GLY A 41 -8.20 -7.97 -33.46
C GLY A 41 -6.99 -8.66 -32.81
N LYS A 42 -5.78 -8.32 -33.28
CA LYS A 42 -4.50 -8.95 -32.92
C LYS A 42 -3.96 -8.64 -31.52
N LEU A 43 -4.78 -8.06 -30.63
CA LEU A 43 -4.31 -7.58 -29.31
C LEU A 43 -3.68 -8.69 -28.46
N LEU A 44 -4.20 -9.91 -28.61
CA LEU A 44 -3.77 -11.08 -27.84
C LEU A 44 -2.87 -12.03 -28.65
N ASP A 45 -2.51 -11.66 -29.89
CA ASP A 45 -1.64 -12.49 -30.73
C ASP A 45 -0.25 -12.62 -30.07
N GLY A 46 0.10 -13.84 -29.66
CA GLY A 46 1.36 -14.13 -28.98
C GLY A 46 1.41 -13.70 -27.52
N ALA A 47 0.28 -13.31 -26.91
CA ALA A 47 0.21 -13.08 -25.48
C ALA A 47 0.49 -14.39 -24.72
N PRO A 48 1.26 -14.36 -23.62
CA PRO A 48 1.55 -15.56 -22.84
C PRO A 48 0.27 -16.12 -22.22
N GLU A 49 0.14 -17.45 -22.24
CA GLU A 49 -0.95 -18.15 -21.58
C GLU A 49 -0.62 -18.36 -20.10
N LYS A 50 -1.64 -18.24 -19.23
CA LYS A 50 -1.51 -18.43 -17.79
C LYS A 50 -2.63 -19.35 -17.28
N PHE A 51 -2.24 -20.48 -16.69
CA PHE A 51 -3.18 -21.47 -16.16
C PHE A 51 -3.49 -21.14 -14.71
N LEU A 52 -4.72 -20.71 -14.44
CA LEU A 52 -5.19 -20.38 -13.09
C LEU A 52 -6.22 -21.38 -12.57
N ASN A 53 -6.99 -22.05 -13.45
CA ASN A 53 -7.98 -23.02 -13.00
C ASN A 53 -7.40 -24.18 -12.19
N PRO A 54 -6.25 -24.78 -12.55
CA PRO A 54 -5.65 -25.84 -11.72
C PRO A 54 -5.30 -25.35 -10.32
N THR A 55 -4.76 -24.12 -10.24
CA THR A 55 -4.40 -23.48 -8.98
C THR A 55 -5.62 -23.18 -8.10
N LEU A 56 -6.66 -22.59 -8.69
CA LEU A 56 -7.90 -22.28 -7.97
C LEU A 56 -8.67 -23.54 -7.56
N SER A 57 -8.63 -24.59 -8.38
CA SER A 57 -9.23 -25.89 -8.03
C SER A 57 -8.48 -26.53 -6.86
N ALA A 58 -7.15 -26.50 -6.87
CA ALA A 58 -6.34 -27.00 -5.76
C ALA A 58 -6.63 -26.25 -4.43
N ILE A 59 -6.84 -24.93 -4.48
CA ILE A 59 -7.27 -24.14 -3.30
C ILE A 59 -8.68 -24.54 -2.86
N ALA A 60 -9.62 -24.71 -3.80
CA ALA A 60 -10.98 -25.11 -3.48
C ALA A 60 -11.03 -26.50 -2.82
N ASP A 61 -10.27 -27.46 -3.35
CA ASP A 61 -10.12 -28.80 -2.79
C ASP A 61 -9.47 -28.75 -1.40
N PHE A 62 -8.45 -27.90 -1.22
CA PHE A 62 -7.81 -27.66 0.08
C PHE A 62 -8.77 -27.03 1.09
N ASN A 63 -9.64 -26.11 0.69
CA ASN A 63 -10.62 -25.49 1.57
C ASN A 63 -11.80 -26.43 1.89
N ALA A 64 -12.07 -27.43 1.04
CA ALA A 64 -13.09 -28.46 1.24
C ALA A 64 -12.66 -29.58 2.21
N LEU A 65 -11.40 -29.57 2.67
CA LEU A 65 -10.87 -30.54 3.62
C LEU A 65 -11.61 -30.46 4.96
N SER A 66 -12.11 -31.61 5.42
CA SER A 66 -13.03 -31.63 6.57
C SER A 66 -12.70 -32.60 7.68
N ARG A 67 -12.01 -33.72 7.40
CA ARG A 67 -11.76 -34.77 8.40
C ARG A 67 -10.34 -35.33 8.30
N PHE A 68 -9.66 -35.37 9.43
CA PHE A 68 -8.31 -35.91 9.62
C PHE A 68 -8.21 -36.67 10.94
N GLU A 69 -7.06 -37.27 11.18
CA GLU A 69 -6.63 -37.79 12.47
C GLU A 69 -5.34 -37.08 12.90
N VAL A 70 -5.23 -36.74 14.18
CA VAL A 70 -4.01 -36.21 14.80
C VAL A 70 -3.51 -37.20 15.84
N THR A 71 -2.21 -37.48 15.85
CA THR A 71 -1.59 -38.31 16.88
C THR A 71 -0.92 -37.42 17.92
N PHE A 72 -1.38 -37.50 19.17
CA PHE A 72 -0.74 -36.84 20.29
C PHE A 72 0.24 -37.79 20.98
N HIS A 73 1.41 -37.27 21.33
CA HIS A 73 2.41 -37.95 22.13
C HIS A 73 2.47 -37.32 23.52
N TYR A 74 2.32 -38.12 24.56
CA TYR A 74 2.28 -37.65 25.95
C TYR A 74 3.00 -38.63 26.89
N LEU A 75 3.37 -38.15 28.07
CA LEU A 75 3.95 -38.98 29.13
C LEU A 75 2.85 -39.38 30.11
N SER A 76 2.76 -40.67 30.41
CA SER A 76 1.86 -41.22 31.43
C SER A 76 2.63 -42.32 32.18
N ASP A 77 2.69 -42.19 33.51
CA ASP A 77 3.44 -43.09 34.39
C ASP A 77 4.93 -43.21 34.02
N GLY A 78 5.53 -42.08 33.61
CA GLY A 78 6.93 -42.02 33.17
C GLY A 78 7.22 -42.69 31.81
N ARG A 79 6.20 -43.15 31.09
CA ARG A 79 6.33 -43.77 29.77
C ARG A 79 5.71 -42.90 28.68
N ALA A 80 6.37 -42.84 27.52
CA ALA A 80 5.80 -42.22 26.33
C ALA A 80 4.64 -43.07 25.81
N LYS A 81 3.47 -42.47 25.68
CA LYS A 81 2.27 -43.03 25.05
C LYS A 81 1.87 -42.15 23.88
N SER A 82 1.13 -42.72 22.93
CA SER A 82 0.52 -41.98 21.83
C SER A 82 -0.93 -42.39 21.63
N ALA A 83 -1.78 -41.44 21.29
CA ALA A 83 -3.18 -41.69 20.94
C ALA A 83 -3.58 -40.85 19.72
N SER A 84 -4.40 -41.42 18.85
CA SER A 84 -4.91 -40.74 17.65
C SER A 84 -6.36 -40.32 17.85
N TYR A 85 -6.68 -39.09 17.45
CA TYR A 85 -7.99 -38.49 17.63
C TYR A 85 -8.51 -37.91 16.33
N PRO A 86 -9.83 -38.00 16.05
CA PRO A 86 -10.41 -37.34 14.89
C PRO A 86 -10.33 -35.82 15.04
N VAL A 87 -9.94 -35.15 13.96
CA VAL A 87 -9.92 -33.71 13.81
C VAL A 87 -10.86 -33.32 12.67
N TYR A 88 -11.80 -32.45 12.97
CA TYR A 88 -12.67 -31.85 11.97
C TYR A 88 -12.17 -30.45 11.64
N LEU A 89 -11.89 -30.20 10.36
CA LEU A 89 -11.49 -28.88 9.86
C LEU A 89 -12.66 -28.21 9.16
N ARG A 90 -12.71 -26.88 9.27
CA ARG A 90 -13.62 -26.04 8.49
C ARG A 90 -12.93 -24.73 8.17
N HIS A 91 -12.76 -24.46 6.89
CA HIS A 91 -12.31 -23.16 6.40
C HIS A 91 -13.39 -22.10 6.66
N ASN A 92 -13.00 -21.01 7.32
CA ASN A 92 -13.82 -19.82 7.51
C ASN A 92 -13.05 -18.64 6.92
N PRO A 93 -13.52 -18.05 5.80
CA PRO A 93 -12.85 -16.90 5.19
C PRO A 93 -12.51 -15.82 6.22
N ALA A 94 -11.26 -15.36 6.20
CA ALA A 94 -10.68 -14.35 7.11
C ALA A 94 -10.51 -14.79 8.59
N ARG A 95 -10.92 -16.00 8.96
CA ARG A 95 -10.65 -16.61 10.28
C ARG A 95 -9.80 -17.87 10.19
N GLY A 96 -9.45 -18.28 8.97
CA GLY A 96 -8.67 -19.46 8.66
C GLY A 96 -9.36 -20.77 8.96
N PHE A 97 -8.58 -21.80 9.28
CA PHE A 97 -9.09 -23.16 9.44
C PHE A 97 -9.45 -23.42 10.89
N SER A 98 -10.74 -23.32 11.20
CA SER A 98 -11.22 -23.78 12.51
C SER A 98 -11.07 -25.30 12.62
N PHE A 99 -10.68 -25.77 13.80
CA PHE A 99 -10.57 -27.19 14.11
C PHE A 99 -11.46 -27.58 15.29
N ASN A 100 -11.88 -28.84 15.31
CA ASN A 100 -12.51 -29.50 16.45
C ASN A 100 -11.90 -30.90 16.62
N ILE A 101 -11.17 -31.12 17.72
CA ILE A 101 -10.56 -32.41 18.08
C ILE A 101 -11.41 -33.05 19.17
N ILE A 102 -11.86 -34.28 18.94
CA ILE A 102 -12.72 -35.00 19.88
C ILE A 102 -11.89 -36.04 20.63
N LEU A 103 -11.72 -35.84 21.93
CA LEU A 103 -11.06 -36.78 22.83
C LEU A 103 -12.12 -37.65 23.51
N GLU A 104 -12.31 -38.88 23.01
CA GLU A 104 -13.21 -39.86 23.62
C GLU A 104 -12.67 -40.36 24.98
N GLU A 105 -11.35 -40.46 25.09
CA GLU A 105 -10.63 -40.77 26.32
C GLU A 105 -9.62 -39.67 26.61
N LEU A 106 -9.64 -39.17 27.85
CA LEU A 106 -8.71 -38.15 28.30
C LEU A 106 -7.30 -38.77 28.45
N PRO A 107 -6.27 -38.18 27.81
CA PRO A 107 -4.90 -38.56 28.14
C PRO A 107 -4.66 -38.26 29.63
N GLY A 108 -3.92 -39.11 30.34
CA GLY A 108 -3.73 -39.03 31.81
C GLY A 108 -2.97 -37.79 32.32
N VAL A 109 -2.82 -36.75 31.49
CA VAL A 109 -2.29 -35.43 31.84
C VAL A 109 -3.44 -34.48 32.16
N GLY A 110 -3.40 -33.84 33.33
CA GLY A 110 -4.45 -32.91 33.77
C GLY A 110 -4.64 -31.77 32.75
N GLY A 111 -5.81 -31.72 32.11
CA GLY A 111 -6.16 -30.69 31.15
C GLY A 111 -6.48 -29.35 31.82
N VAL A 112 -5.94 -28.27 31.27
CA VAL A 112 -6.31 -26.88 31.63
C VAL A 112 -6.68 -26.13 30.35
N ASN A 113 -7.21 -24.90 30.44
CA ASN A 113 -7.63 -24.09 29.30
C ASN A 113 -6.46 -23.48 28.50
N TYR A 114 -5.39 -24.24 28.29
CA TYR A 114 -4.23 -23.82 27.51
C TYR A 114 -3.93 -24.81 26.39
N PRO A 115 -3.65 -24.34 25.16
CA PRO A 115 -3.32 -25.23 24.03
C PRO A 115 -2.05 -26.04 24.31
N SER A 116 -1.12 -25.48 25.08
CA SER A 116 0.15 -26.14 25.40
C SER A 116 -0.03 -27.43 26.20
N SER A 117 -1.07 -27.52 27.03
CA SER A 117 -1.39 -28.71 27.84
C SER A 117 -1.82 -29.91 27.01
N TYR A 118 -2.25 -29.68 25.77
CA TYR A 118 -2.60 -30.72 24.79
C TYR A 118 -1.53 -30.91 23.71
N GLY A 119 -0.37 -30.24 23.85
CA GLY A 119 0.71 -30.29 22.86
C GLY A 119 0.47 -29.44 21.61
N LEU A 120 -0.61 -28.65 21.55
CA LEU A 120 -1.02 -27.88 20.38
C LEU A 120 -0.13 -26.65 20.05
N HIS A 121 0.88 -26.39 20.88
CA HIS A 121 1.91 -25.37 20.63
C HIS A 121 3.05 -25.88 19.73
N ARG A 122 3.15 -27.21 19.56
CA ARG A 122 4.17 -27.88 18.74
C ARG A 122 3.64 -28.13 17.34
N SER A 123 4.53 -28.57 16.44
CA SER A 123 4.11 -29.03 15.12
C SER A 123 3.18 -30.23 15.22
N LEU A 124 2.10 -30.21 14.45
CA LEU A 124 1.11 -31.29 14.38
C LEU A 124 1.06 -31.85 12.97
N TYR A 125 0.85 -33.16 12.85
CA TYR A 125 0.64 -33.83 11.58
C TYR A 125 -0.79 -34.39 11.54
N LEU A 126 -1.62 -33.85 10.65
CA LEU A 126 -2.99 -34.28 10.44
C LEU A 126 -3.02 -35.25 9.26
N LYS A 127 -3.47 -36.48 9.46
CA LYS A 127 -3.46 -37.54 8.43
C LYS A 127 -4.87 -37.89 7.99
N ASN A 128 -5.05 -38.06 6.68
CA ASN A 128 -6.22 -38.68 6.06
C ASN A 128 -5.71 -39.67 4.99
N ARG A 129 -6.57 -40.56 4.47
CA ARG A 129 -6.28 -41.72 3.60
C ARG A 129 -5.42 -41.45 2.35
N GLY A 130 -5.14 -40.19 2.00
CA GLY A 130 -4.22 -39.84 0.91
C GLY A 130 -3.46 -38.53 1.11
N MET A 131 -3.47 -37.94 2.30
CA MET A 131 -2.85 -36.63 2.52
C MET A 131 -2.42 -36.44 3.97
N THR A 132 -1.27 -35.77 4.13
CA THR A 132 -0.79 -35.29 5.43
C THR A 132 -0.74 -33.77 5.39
N LEU A 133 -1.32 -33.12 6.40
CA LEU A 133 -1.15 -31.69 6.64
C LEU A 133 -0.19 -31.50 7.81
N ASN A 134 0.80 -30.63 7.63
CA ASN A 134 1.67 -30.16 8.68
C ASN A 134 1.14 -28.80 9.20
N VAL A 135 0.83 -28.76 10.49
CA VAL A 135 0.51 -27.55 11.25
C VAL A 135 1.80 -27.09 11.92
N PRO A 136 2.38 -25.93 11.56
CA PRO A 136 3.61 -25.43 12.18
C PRO A 136 3.45 -25.15 13.67
N GLU A 137 4.58 -25.00 14.37
CA GLU A 137 4.58 -24.61 15.78
C GLU A 137 3.85 -23.28 15.98
N ASN A 138 3.20 -23.14 17.13
CA ASN A 138 2.47 -21.92 17.53
C ASN A 138 1.39 -21.43 16.54
N SER A 139 0.90 -22.30 15.66
CA SER A 139 -0.14 -21.93 14.68
C SER A 139 -1.56 -22.00 15.25
N VAL A 140 -1.73 -22.35 16.52
CA VAL A 140 -3.06 -22.45 17.16
C VAL A 140 -3.46 -21.13 17.81
N THR A 141 -4.58 -20.57 17.35
CA THR A 141 -5.21 -19.37 17.90
C THR A 141 -6.65 -19.65 18.33
N ASP A 142 -7.25 -18.71 19.07
CA ASP A 142 -8.64 -18.79 19.54
C ASP A 142 -8.98 -20.14 20.20
N PHE A 143 -8.05 -20.67 21.00
CA PHE A 143 -8.21 -21.98 21.63
C PHE A 143 -9.26 -21.94 22.74
N HIS A 144 -10.20 -22.88 22.69
CA HIS A 144 -11.24 -23.08 23.69
C HIS A 144 -11.45 -24.58 23.94
N THR A 145 -11.68 -24.92 25.20
CA THR A 145 -12.11 -26.26 25.62
C THR A 145 -13.00 -26.16 26.85
N ARG A 146 -13.81 -27.20 27.11
CA ARG A 146 -14.56 -27.34 28.37
C ARG A 146 -14.00 -28.52 29.13
N PHE A 147 -13.41 -28.26 30.29
CA PHE A 147 -12.80 -29.28 31.16
C PHE A 147 -13.38 -29.21 32.58
N PRO A 148 -13.72 -30.36 33.21
CA PRO A 148 -13.69 -31.72 32.67
C PRO A 148 -15.00 -32.08 31.94
N HIS A 149 -14.93 -32.61 30.71
CA HIS A 149 -16.06 -33.21 29.99
C HIS A 149 -15.57 -34.39 29.13
N ILE A 150 -16.41 -35.42 28.96
CA ILE A 150 -16.17 -36.57 28.07
C ILE A 150 -17.40 -36.74 27.16
N PRO A 151 -17.24 -36.79 25.82
CA PRO A 151 -15.98 -36.54 25.10
C PRO A 151 -15.53 -35.08 25.27
N GLN A 152 -14.21 -34.86 25.43
CA GLN A 152 -13.66 -33.51 25.49
C GLN A 152 -13.50 -32.98 24.07
N GLN A 153 -13.96 -31.75 23.85
CA GLN A 153 -13.77 -31.06 22.57
C GLN A 153 -12.69 -29.99 22.73
N LEU A 154 -11.69 -30.05 21.86
CA LEU A 154 -10.68 -29.01 21.70
C LEU A 154 -11.00 -28.23 20.43
N THR A 155 -11.30 -26.95 20.57
CA THR A 155 -11.65 -26.08 19.46
C THR A 155 -10.68 -24.92 19.34
N GLY A 156 -10.42 -24.47 18.12
CA GLY A 156 -9.60 -23.29 17.85
C GLY A 156 -9.45 -23.08 16.35
N SER A 157 -8.44 -22.32 15.95
CA SER A 157 -8.10 -22.06 14.55
C SER A 157 -6.63 -22.32 14.29
N PHE A 158 -6.30 -22.80 13.08
CA PHE A 158 -4.94 -22.86 12.56
C PHE A 158 -4.65 -21.64 11.69
N THR A 159 -3.58 -20.92 12.04
CA THR A 159 -3.07 -19.80 11.25
C THR A 159 -2.21 -20.23 10.08
N GLU A 160 -1.63 -21.43 10.12
CA GLU A 160 -0.82 -21.98 9.02
C GLU A 160 -1.09 -23.47 8.82
N LEU A 161 -1.09 -23.90 7.55
CA LEU A 161 -1.24 -25.29 7.14
C LEU A 161 -0.38 -25.56 5.90
N LYS A 162 0.39 -26.66 5.92
CA LYS A 162 1.29 -27.07 4.83
C LYS A 162 0.92 -28.46 4.33
N THR A 163 0.96 -28.71 3.03
CA THR A 163 0.76 -30.05 2.44
C THR A 163 2.07 -30.81 2.21
N LEU A 164 3.22 -30.14 2.31
CA LEU A 164 4.55 -30.70 2.13
C LEU A 164 5.43 -30.44 3.37
N ASP A 165 6.58 -31.10 3.42
CA ASP A 165 7.63 -30.73 4.37
C ASP A 165 8.38 -29.48 3.90
N GLU A 166 8.99 -28.74 4.83
CA GLU A 166 9.56 -27.41 4.57
C GLU A 166 10.62 -27.41 3.46
N GLN A 167 11.43 -28.46 3.39
CA GLN A 167 12.48 -28.60 2.37
C GLN A 167 11.91 -28.77 0.96
N ASP A 168 10.70 -29.34 0.83
CA ASP A 168 10.08 -29.63 -0.46
C ASP A 168 9.45 -28.40 -1.12
N TYR A 169 9.32 -27.29 -0.38
CA TYR A 169 8.91 -25.99 -0.92
C TYR A 169 10.04 -25.28 -1.68
N ASN A 170 11.29 -25.70 -1.45
CA ASN A 170 12.46 -25.03 -2.00
C ASN A 170 12.82 -25.52 -3.40
N GLY A 171 13.43 -24.64 -4.20
CA GLY A 171 13.97 -24.99 -5.52
C GLY A 171 12.92 -25.29 -6.58
N LYS A 172 11.70 -24.76 -6.42
CA LYS A 172 10.55 -24.96 -7.33
C LYS A 172 9.96 -23.62 -7.77
N PHE A 173 9.05 -23.67 -8.74
CA PHE A 173 8.21 -22.52 -9.07
C PHE A 173 7.15 -22.32 -7.98
N GLN A 174 6.91 -21.05 -7.65
CA GLN A 174 6.00 -20.66 -6.59
C GLN A 174 5.02 -19.60 -7.08
N ARG A 175 3.77 -19.72 -6.65
CA ARG A 175 2.71 -18.77 -6.93
C ARG A 175 2.05 -18.39 -5.62
N LEU A 176 1.90 -17.10 -5.38
CA LEU A 176 1.04 -16.57 -4.33
C LEU A 176 -0.32 -16.25 -4.93
N ILE A 177 -1.39 -16.74 -4.30
CA ILE A 177 -2.75 -16.28 -4.51
C ILE A 177 -3.27 -15.68 -3.21
N LEU A 178 -3.74 -14.44 -3.29
CA LEU A 178 -4.54 -13.80 -2.26
C LEU A 178 -5.98 -13.71 -2.75
N THR A 179 -6.92 -14.05 -1.89
CA THR A 179 -8.35 -13.86 -2.12
C THR A 179 -8.84 -12.71 -1.28
N PHE A 180 -9.50 -11.72 -1.88
CA PHE A 180 -10.04 -10.57 -1.16
C PHE A 180 -11.42 -10.18 -1.69
N GLN A 181 -12.17 -9.47 -0.85
CA GLN A 181 -13.46 -8.90 -1.21
C GLN A 181 -13.32 -7.38 -1.33
N ASP A 182 -12.89 -6.92 -2.50
CA ASP A 182 -12.88 -5.50 -2.84
C ASP A 182 -13.96 -5.24 -3.88
N THR A 183 -14.92 -4.38 -3.52
CA THR A 183 -16.01 -3.98 -4.41
C THR A 183 -15.65 -2.74 -5.23
N ASP A 184 -14.52 -2.10 -4.93
CA ASP A 184 -14.09 -0.93 -5.67
C ASP A 184 -13.48 -1.34 -7.02
N THR A 185 -13.90 -0.61 -8.06
CA THR A 185 -13.51 -0.86 -9.45
C THR A 185 -12.10 -0.38 -9.79
N ASN A 186 -11.47 0.38 -8.91
CA ASN A 186 -10.12 0.87 -9.16
C ASN A 186 -9.10 -0.26 -8.95
N GLU A 187 -8.46 -0.74 -10.01
CA GLU A 187 -7.44 -1.79 -9.86
C GLU A 187 -6.21 -1.28 -9.09
N VAL A 188 -5.82 -1.97 -8.01
CA VAL A 188 -4.59 -1.67 -7.23
C VAL A 188 -3.35 -1.59 -8.11
N PHE A 189 -3.30 -2.42 -9.14
CA PHE A 189 -2.15 -2.50 -10.04
C PHE A 189 -2.07 -1.35 -11.04
N SER A 190 -3.12 -0.53 -11.18
CA SER A 190 -3.10 0.63 -12.08
C SER A 190 -2.13 1.73 -11.63
N VAL A 191 -1.59 1.65 -10.42
CA VAL A 191 -0.51 2.54 -9.94
C VAL A 191 0.83 2.27 -10.64
N VAL A 192 1.04 1.06 -11.16
CA VAL A 192 2.26 0.63 -11.90
C VAL A 192 1.91 0.33 -13.36
N ARG A 193 2.74 0.81 -14.28
CA ARG A 193 2.60 0.57 -15.71
C ARG A 193 2.57 -0.95 -15.99
N SER A 194 1.62 -1.36 -16.85
CA SER A 194 1.53 -2.75 -17.32
C SER A 194 2.72 -3.10 -18.22
N SER A 195 3.19 -4.34 -18.13
CA SER A 195 4.18 -4.92 -19.06
C SER A 195 3.54 -5.52 -20.30
N GLY A 196 2.24 -5.82 -20.27
CA GLY A 196 1.51 -6.41 -21.38
C GLY A 196 0.18 -7.02 -20.97
N GLN A 197 -0.32 -7.94 -21.79
CA GLN A 197 -1.53 -8.73 -21.53
C GLN A 197 -1.16 -10.22 -21.44
N LEU A 198 -1.91 -10.97 -20.63
CA LEU A 198 -1.90 -12.42 -20.55
C LEU A 198 -3.24 -12.98 -21.01
N VAL A 199 -3.25 -14.19 -21.54
CA VAL A 199 -4.47 -14.97 -21.76
C VAL A 199 -4.58 -16.00 -20.65
N CYS A 200 -5.65 -15.95 -19.87
CA CYS A 200 -5.92 -16.95 -18.86
C CYS A 200 -6.70 -18.13 -19.46
N ASP A 201 -6.48 -19.32 -18.91
CA ASP A 201 -7.20 -20.56 -19.28
C ASP A 201 -8.72 -20.49 -19.01
N ARG A 202 -9.14 -19.64 -18.08
CA ARG A 202 -10.56 -19.32 -17.84
C ARG A 202 -11.00 -18.13 -18.68
N GLU A 203 -11.92 -18.34 -19.61
CA GLU A 203 -12.38 -17.29 -20.52
C GLU A 203 -12.92 -16.05 -19.80
N SER A 204 -13.64 -16.23 -18.69
CA SER A 204 -14.17 -15.09 -17.90
C SER A 204 -13.11 -14.16 -17.31
N PHE A 205 -11.83 -14.56 -17.27
CA PHE A 205 -10.71 -13.71 -16.85
C PHE A 205 -10.11 -12.89 -18.00
N ASN A 206 -10.48 -13.24 -19.23
CA ASN A 206 -10.08 -12.52 -20.43
C ASN A 206 -11.15 -11.51 -20.87
N GLU A 207 -12.37 -11.62 -20.34
CA GLU A 207 -13.52 -10.80 -20.70
C GLU A 207 -13.72 -9.63 -19.74
N HIS A 208 -13.97 -8.44 -20.29
CA HIS A 208 -14.26 -7.24 -19.52
C HIS A 208 -15.54 -6.57 -20.01
N ASP A 209 -16.43 -6.22 -19.07
CA ASP A 209 -17.65 -5.49 -19.36
C ASP A 209 -17.34 -4.02 -19.67
N SER A 210 -17.96 -3.49 -20.73
CA SER A 210 -17.97 -2.06 -21.01
C SER A 210 -19.20 -1.38 -20.42
N LEU A 211 -19.14 -0.06 -20.26
CA LEU A 211 -20.29 0.76 -19.83
C LEU A 211 -21.51 0.66 -20.77
N MET A 212 -21.33 0.12 -21.98
CA MET A 212 -22.41 -0.07 -22.95
C MET A 212 -22.99 -1.50 -22.93
N GLY A 213 -22.59 -2.33 -21.95
CA GLY A 213 -23.01 -3.74 -21.84
C GLY A 213 -22.33 -4.68 -22.85
N LEU A 214 -21.42 -4.18 -23.69
CA LEU A 214 -20.60 -5.02 -24.56
C LEU A 214 -19.43 -5.62 -23.77
N ARG A 215 -19.16 -6.91 -23.98
CA ARG A 215 -17.98 -7.60 -23.46
C ARG A 215 -16.83 -7.56 -24.45
N PHE A 216 -15.61 -7.34 -23.96
CA PHE A 216 -14.40 -7.34 -24.76
C PHE A 216 -13.42 -8.38 -24.24
N ARG A 217 -12.81 -9.16 -25.15
CA ARG A 217 -11.74 -10.08 -24.81
C ARG A 217 -10.41 -9.32 -24.85
N LEU A 218 -9.91 -8.94 -23.69
CA LEU A 218 -8.74 -8.07 -23.55
C LEU A 218 -7.56 -8.76 -22.85
N GLY A 219 -7.79 -9.96 -22.35
CA GLY A 219 -6.83 -10.65 -21.49
C GLY A 219 -6.73 -9.99 -20.12
N THR A 220 -5.68 -10.33 -19.38
CA THR A 220 -5.39 -9.77 -18.07
C THR A 220 -4.09 -8.96 -18.12
N ALA A 221 -4.13 -7.70 -17.71
CA ALA A 221 -2.94 -6.86 -17.63
C ALA A 221 -1.99 -7.37 -16.54
N TYR A 222 -0.73 -7.57 -16.87
CA TYR A 222 0.29 -8.07 -15.94
C TYR A 222 1.49 -7.15 -15.85
N ARG A 223 2.22 -7.27 -14.75
CA ARG A 223 3.46 -6.53 -14.52
C ARG A 223 4.57 -7.53 -14.29
N ARG A 224 5.65 -7.37 -15.04
CA ARG A 224 6.90 -8.09 -14.86
C ARG A 224 7.87 -7.18 -14.14
N ILE A 225 8.41 -7.67 -13.03
CA ILE A 225 9.41 -6.97 -12.24
C ILE A 225 10.59 -7.89 -11.95
N GLU A 226 11.75 -7.29 -11.65
CA GLU A 226 12.95 -7.95 -11.20
C GLU A 226 13.39 -7.40 -9.84
N ILE A 227 13.58 -8.31 -8.87
CA ILE A 227 14.04 -8.02 -7.51
C ILE A 227 15.18 -8.98 -7.20
N GLU A 228 16.36 -8.47 -6.83
CA GLU A 228 17.56 -9.29 -6.58
C GLU A 228 17.86 -10.31 -7.70
N LYS A 229 17.72 -9.90 -8.98
CA LYS A 229 17.87 -10.74 -10.18
C LYS A 229 16.85 -11.87 -10.32
N LYS A 230 15.78 -11.86 -9.52
CA LYS A 230 14.66 -12.79 -9.59
C LYS A 230 13.47 -12.10 -10.22
N GLN A 231 12.84 -12.77 -11.17
CA GLN A 231 11.73 -12.20 -11.92
C GLN A 231 10.39 -12.69 -11.42
N TYR A 232 9.41 -11.79 -11.42
CA TYR A 232 8.06 -12.03 -10.94
C TYR A 232 7.03 -11.47 -11.92
N HIS A 233 5.92 -12.18 -12.06
CA HIS A 233 4.73 -11.68 -12.72
C HIS A 233 3.62 -11.46 -11.70
N PHE A 234 2.97 -10.30 -11.74
CA PHE A 234 1.78 -10.08 -10.94
C PHE A 234 0.60 -9.50 -11.73
N CYS A 235 -0.59 -9.97 -11.39
CA CYS A 235 -1.84 -9.58 -12.01
C CYS A 235 -3.06 -9.80 -11.09
N SER A 236 -4.20 -9.25 -11.50
CA SER A 236 -5.51 -9.56 -10.91
C SER A 236 -6.49 -9.88 -12.03
N PRO A 237 -6.74 -11.17 -12.30
CA PRO A 237 -7.51 -11.62 -13.46
C PRO A 237 -9.01 -11.28 -13.38
N ASP A 238 -9.57 -11.20 -12.17
CA ASP A 238 -11.01 -11.05 -11.95
C ASP A 238 -11.40 -10.01 -10.90
N GLY A 239 -10.43 -9.22 -10.44
CA GLY A 239 -10.62 -8.22 -9.39
C GLY A 239 -10.82 -8.80 -7.99
N ARG A 240 -10.75 -10.12 -7.81
CA ARG A 240 -10.94 -10.81 -6.52
C ARG A 240 -9.72 -11.61 -6.09
N HIS A 241 -8.88 -11.98 -7.07
CA HIS A 241 -7.63 -12.68 -6.84
C HIS A 241 -6.45 -11.77 -7.18
N PHE A 242 -5.45 -11.74 -6.30
CA PHE A 242 -4.14 -11.18 -6.59
C PHE A 242 -3.20 -12.36 -6.74
N VAL A 243 -2.69 -12.54 -7.96
CA VAL A 243 -1.75 -13.59 -8.33
C VAL A 243 -0.35 -13.03 -8.50
N LEU A 244 0.63 -13.66 -7.85
CA LEU A 244 2.05 -13.34 -7.93
C LEU A 244 2.85 -14.61 -8.24
N ASP A 245 3.51 -14.68 -9.39
CA ASP A 245 4.26 -15.86 -9.84
C ASP A 245 5.76 -15.58 -9.80
N SER A 246 6.53 -16.59 -9.43
CA SER A 246 7.95 -16.66 -9.78
C SER A 246 8.15 -17.13 -11.21
N LEU A 247 9.12 -16.57 -11.92
CA LEU A 247 9.53 -17.06 -13.26
C LEU A 247 10.74 -17.99 -13.23
N GLN A 248 11.22 -18.33 -12.04
CA GLN A 248 12.38 -19.19 -11.81
C GLN A 248 12.21 -19.96 -10.52
N HIS A 249 12.94 -21.07 -10.41
CA HIS A 249 13.08 -21.82 -9.17
C HIS A 249 13.72 -20.95 -8.09
N GLN A 250 13.18 -21.02 -6.88
CA GLN A 250 13.75 -20.31 -5.73
C GLN A 250 13.38 -20.96 -4.41
N ASP A 251 14.07 -20.52 -3.37
CA ASP A 251 13.74 -20.79 -1.98
C ASP A 251 12.43 -20.11 -1.55
N HIS A 252 11.65 -20.79 -0.72
CA HIS A 252 10.34 -20.35 -0.27
C HIS A 252 10.37 -19.08 0.58
N GLU A 253 11.31 -18.99 1.53
CA GLU A 253 11.42 -17.81 2.38
C GLU A 253 11.81 -16.58 1.58
N SER A 254 12.68 -16.74 0.57
CA SER A 254 12.96 -15.64 -0.37
C SER A 254 11.74 -15.23 -1.19
N PHE A 255 10.93 -16.18 -1.66
CA PHE A 255 9.68 -15.89 -2.37
C PHE A 255 8.70 -15.11 -1.48
N ARG A 256 8.49 -15.56 -0.24
CA ARG A 256 7.64 -14.87 0.75
C ARG A 256 8.12 -13.45 1.03
N LYS A 257 9.43 -13.28 1.25
CA LYS A 257 10.02 -11.95 1.49
C LYS A 257 9.76 -11.00 0.32
N HIS A 258 10.02 -11.45 -0.92
CA HIS A 258 9.86 -10.61 -2.11
C HIS A 258 8.39 -10.28 -2.37
N THR A 259 7.51 -11.28 -2.32
CA THR A 259 6.05 -11.07 -2.50
C THR A 259 5.46 -10.17 -1.42
N GLY A 260 5.91 -10.30 -0.17
CA GLY A 260 5.53 -9.43 0.94
C GLY A 260 5.88 -7.96 0.66
N VAL A 261 7.09 -7.67 0.20
CA VAL A 261 7.50 -6.29 -0.12
C VAL A 261 6.77 -5.73 -1.34
N ILE A 262 6.55 -6.53 -2.39
CA ILE A 262 5.77 -6.10 -3.56
C ILE A 262 4.35 -5.68 -3.13
N ARG A 263 3.71 -6.48 -2.29
CA ARG A 263 2.38 -6.19 -1.74
C ARG A 263 2.38 -4.95 -0.86
N MET A 264 3.40 -4.78 0.00
CA MET A 264 3.55 -3.61 0.86
C MET A 264 3.70 -2.32 0.04
N ALA A 265 4.56 -2.35 -0.99
CA ALA A 265 4.77 -1.23 -1.89
C ALA A 265 3.47 -0.87 -2.64
N LEU A 266 2.77 -1.86 -3.21
CA LEU A 266 1.46 -1.63 -3.83
C LEU A 266 0.45 -1.06 -2.84
N GLY A 267 0.44 -1.57 -1.60
CA GLY A 267 -0.45 -1.11 -0.54
C GLY A 267 -0.26 0.35 -0.18
N VAL A 268 0.98 0.79 -0.03
CA VAL A 268 1.31 2.20 0.23
C VAL A 268 0.91 3.11 -0.93
N LEU A 269 1.10 2.69 -2.18
CA LEU A 269 0.82 3.53 -3.36
C LEU A 269 -0.67 3.60 -3.71
N SER A 270 -1.37 2.48 -3.61
CA SER A 270 -2.78 2.34 -3.98
C SER A 270 -3.74 2.68 -2.85
N GLY A 271 -3.27 2.67 -1.60
CA GLY A 271 -4.12 2.75 -0.41
C GLY A 271 -4.78 1.42 -0.04
N ARG A 272 -4.47 0.32 -0.74
CA ARG A 272 -5.04 -1.01 -0.51
C ARG A 272 -3.99 -2.10 -0.36
N TYR A 273 -3.86 -2.61 0.84
CA TYR A 273 -3.00 -3.73 1.18
C TYR A 273 -3.87 -4.97 1.39
N TYR A 274 -3.94 -5.83 0.38
CA TYR A 274 -4.63 -7.11 0.48
C TYR A 274 -3.81 -8.09 1.29
N ALA A 275 -4.44 -8.66 2.31
CA ALA A 275 -3.92 -9.68 3.21
C ALA A 275 -5.06 -10.65 3.57
N ASP A 276 -5.26 -10.99 4.85
CA ASP A 276 -6.15 -12.05 5.33
C ASP A 276 -5.65 -13.46 5.00
N GLU A 277 -5.83 -13.94 3.78
CA GLU A 277 -5.50 -15.33 3.41
C GLU A 277 -4.53 -15.38 2.24
N ALA A 278 -3.39 -16.00 2.49
CA ALA A 278 -2.34 -16.23 1.51
C ALA A 278 -2.16 -17.72 1.24
N TYR A 279 -2.30 -18.09 -0.03
CA TYR A 279 -2.01 -19.44 -0.53
C TYR A 279 -0.74 -19.38 -1.35
N TYR A 280 0.34 -19.97 -0.84
CA TYR A 280 1.56 -20.19 -1.59
C TYR A 280 1.52 -21.58 -2.21
N LEU A 281 1.46 -21.64 -3.53
CA LEU A 281 1.36 -22.86 -4.29
C LEU A 281 2.70 -23.19 -4.94
N ILE A 282 3.02 -24.47 -4.96
CA ILE A 282 4.28 -24.99 -5.47
C ILE A 282 4.02 -25.84 -6.70
N SER A 283 4.85 -25.65 -7.72
CA SER A 283 4.79 -26.37 -8.99
C SER A 283 6.18 -26.76 -9.48
N GLY A 284 6.28 -27.92 -10.13
CA GLY A 284 7.46 -28.28 -10.92
C GLY A 284 7.53 -27.53 -12.25
N ASP A 285 6.39 -27.05 -12.73
CA ASP A 285 6.23 -26.37 -14.02
C ASP A 285 5.96 -24.87 -13.83
N ALA A 286 6.59 -24.03 -14.67
CA ALA A 286 6.44 -22.57 -14.61
C ALA A 286 5.02 -22.08 -14.90
N ASP A 287 4.21 -22.87 -15.60
CA ASP A 287 2.86 -22.51 -16.02
C ASP A 287 1.78 -22.89 -14.99
N PHE A 288 2.15 -23.68 -13.95
CA PHE A 288 1.27 -24.17 -12.89
C PHE A 288 0.09 -25.00 -13.40
N LYS A 289 0.27 -25.76 -14.48
CA LYS A 289 -0.70 -26.79 -14.90
C LYS A 289 -0.91 -27.88 -13.84
N SER A 290 0.12 -28.15 -13.05
CA SER A 290 0.06 -29.04 -11.90
C SER A 290 0.44 -28.28 -10.62
N VAL A 291 -0.23 -28.59 -9.50
CA VAL A 291 0.12 -28.07 -8.17
C VAL A 291 0.56 -29.25 -7.33
N CYS A 292 1.78 -29.18 -6.80
CA CYS A 292 2.36 -30.24 -5.99
C CYS A 292 2.39 -29.91 -4.49
N GLY A 293 2.18 -28.65 -4.10
CA GLY A 293 2.07 -28.27 -2.71
C GLY A 293 1.32 -26.97 -2.48
N ILE A 294 0.74 -26.83 -1.29
CA ILE A 294 0.05 -25.64 -0.80
C ILE A 294 0.59 -25.32 0.59
N TRP A 295 0.93 -24.06 0.82
CA TRP A 295 1.18 -23.49 2.13
C TRP A 295 0.18 -22.36 2.34
N TYR A 296 -0.77 -22.59 3.22
CA TYR A 296 -1.77 -21.63 3.64
C TYR A 296 -1.26 -20.83 4.83
N VAL A 297 -1.44 -19.51 4.79
CA VAL A 297 -1.13 -18.58 5.87
C VAL A 297 -2.29 -17.62 6.08
N LEU A 298 -2.78 -17.54 7.32
CA LEU A 298 -3.66 -16.48 7.81
C LEU A 298 -2.78 -15.31 8.25
N GLU A 299 -2.82 -14.23 7.47
CA GLU A 299 -2.05 -13.02 7.71
C GLU A 299 -2.88 -11.97 8.47
N ASN A 300 -2.27 -10.80 8.70
CA ASN A 300 -2.98 -9.65 9.26
C ASN A 300 -4.14 -9.22 8.36
N GLN A 301 -5.07 -8.45 8.93
CA GLN A 301 -6.24 -7.97 8.22
C GLN A 301 -5.89 -7.16 6.96
N THR A 302 -6.61 -7.40 5.86
CA THR A 302 -6.62 -6.54 4.67
C THR A 302 -6.92 -5.09 5.07
N VAL A 303 -6.14 -4.15 4.54
CA VAL A 303 -6.35 -2.71 4.73
C VAL A 303 -6.84 -2.11 3.42
N MET A 304 -8.06 -1.60 3.41
CA MET A 304 -8.64 -0.87 2.28
C MET A 304 -8.91 0.57 2.67
N SER A 305 -8.31 1.51 1.95
CA SER A 305 -8.55 2.93 2.14
C SER A 305 -8.64 3.65 0.79
N SER A 306 -9.31 4.80 0.78
CA SER A 306 -9.35 5.71 -0.37
C SER A 306 -8.07 6.55 -0.52
N ARG A 307 -7.00 6.24 0.23
CA ARG A 307 -5.77 7.04 0.34
C ARG A 307 -4.78 6.75 -0.78
N ARG A 308 -5.27 6.75 -2.00
CA ARG A 308 -4.49 6.51 -3.20
C ARG A 308 -3.69 7.75 -3.59
N VAL A 309 -2.37 7.66 -3.57
CA VAL A 309 -1.49 8.80 -3.88
C VAL A 309 -1.14 8.93 -5.36
N ILE A 310 -1.21 7.83 -6.12
CA ILE A 310 -0.89 7.81 -7.55
C ILE A 310 -2.12 7.29 -8.31
N ASP A 311 -2.85 8.18 -8.97
CA ASP A 311 -4.00 7.83 -9.81
C ASP A 311 -3.93 8.62 -11.12
N SER A 312 -3.54 7.93 -12.20
CA SER A 312 -3.45 8.55 -13.52
C SER A 312 -4.82 8.94 -14.07
N ILE A 313 -5.88 8.25 -13.66
CA ILE A 313 -7.25 8.50 -14.15
C ILE A 313 -7.77 9.78 -13.52
N THR A 314 -7.72 9.89 -12.19
CA THR A 314 -8.13 11.10 -11.47
C THR A 314 -7.32 12.31 -11.92
N TYR A 315 -6.01 12.14 -12.10
CA TYR A 315 -5.14 13.20 -12.62
C TYR A 315 -5.57 13.64 -14.02
N GLN A 316 -5.85 12.69 -14.92
CA GLN A 316 -6.29 12.99 -16.28
C GLN A 316 -7.65 13.71 -16.29
N GLN A 317 -8.61 13.26 -15.49
CA GLN A 317 -9.92 13.92 -15.39
C GLN A 317 -9.78 15.37 -14.95
N HIS A 318 -8.92 15.64 -13.95
CA HIS A 318 -8.64 16.98 -13.50
C HIS A 318 -7.95 17.82 -14.59
N HIS A 319 -6.92 17.28 -15.24
CA HIS A 319 -6.21 17.96 -16.33
C HIS A 319 -7.14 18.28 -17.51
N ASP A 320 -7.97 17.32 -17.96
CA ASP A 320 -8.93 17.52 -19.05
C ASP A 320 -9.99 18.59 -18.70
N SER A 321 -10.26 18.81 -17.42
CA SER A 321 -11.19 19.85 -16.94
C SER A 321 -10.56 21.22 -16.72
N SER A 322 -9.23 21.33 -16.78
CA SER A 322 -8.51 22.59 -16.56
C SER A 322 -8.64 23.52 -17.77
N LEU A 323 -8.82 24.83 -17.52
CA LEU A 323 -9.04 25.86 -18.55
C LEU A 323 -7.78 26.12 -19.40
N GLU A 324 -6.59 25.79 -18.90
CA GLU A 324 -5.30 25.97 -19.58
C GLU A 324 -4.50 24.65 -19.54
N PRO A 325 -4.74 23.73 -20.49
CA PRO A 325 -3.97 22.49 -20.57
C PRO A 325 -2.54 22.79 -21.02
N ASP A 326 -1.57 22.60 -20.12
CA ASP A 326 -0.14 22.76 -20.39
C ASP A 326 0.39 21.56 -21.24
N PRO A 327 0.86 21.80 -22.48
CA PRO A 327 1.36 20.73 -23.35
C PRO A 327 2.64 20.04 -22.83
N GLU A 328 3.45 20.71 -22.00
CA GLU A 328 4.67 20.12 -21.41
C GLU A 328 4.37 19.09 -20.31
N GLN A 329 3.14 19.09 -19.76
CA GLN A 329 2.75 18.17 -18.69
C GLN A 329 2.29 16.78 -19.17
N THR A 330 2.45 16.46 -20.45
CA THR A 330 2.05 15.18 -21.04
C THR A 330 2.78 13.96 -20.44
N ASN A 331 4.00 14.14 -19.93
CA ASN A 331 4.78 13.08 -19.27
C ASN A 331 4.29 12.70 -17.85
N TYR A 332 3.55 13.58 -17.17
CA TYR A 332 3.02 13.32 -15.81
C TYR A 332 1.73 12.50 -15.82
N ARG A 333 1.32 11.98 -16.99
CA ARG A 333 0.05 11.24 -17.16
C ARG A 333 0.17 9.74 -16.92
N ALA A 334 1.39 9.22 -16.82
CA ALA A 334 1.65 7.79 -16.79
C ALA A 334 1.59 7.22 -15.36
N ALA A 335 1.14 5.97 -15.26
CA ALA A 335 1.40 5.13 -14.08
C ALA A 335 2.92 5.09 -13.79
N MET A 336 3.28 4.74 -12.55
CA MET A 336 4.67 4.58 -12.14
C MET A 336 5.37 3.58 -13.07
N SER A 337 6.60 3.89 -13.49
CA SER A 337 7.37 2.97 -14.31
C SER A 337 7.79 1.74 -13.49
N ILE A 338 8.02 0.63 -14.17
CA ILE A 338 8.39 -0.64 -13.55
C ILE A 338 9.71 -0.48 -12.79
N GLU A 339 10.67 0.25 -13.35
CA GLU A 339 12.00 0.44 -12.80
C GLU A 339 11.97 1.27 -11.50
N VAL A 340 11.08 2.25 -11.41
CA VAL A 340 10.89 3.03 -10.17
C VAL A 340 10.23 2.16 -9.09
N PHE A 341 9.26 1.33 -9.49
CA PHE A 341 8.59 0.41 -8.57
C PHE A 341 9.55 -0.68 -8.04
N GLU A 342 10.40 -1.25 -8.90
CA GLU A 342 11.47 -2.18 -8.52
C GLU A 342 12.44 -1.54 -7.52
N LYS A 343 12.89 -0.31 -7.80
CA LYS A 343 13.74 0.45 -6.86
C LYS A 343 13.07 0.64 -5.51
N LEU A 344 11.78 0.97 -5.48
CA LEU A 344 11.03 1.09 -4.23
C LEU A 344 11.00 -0.23 -3.45
N CYS A 345 10.77 -1.36 -4.13
CA CYS A 345 10.81 -2.68 -3.51
C CYS A 345 12.21 -3.01 -2.98
N MET A 346 13.26 -2.75 -3.75
CA MET A 346 14.65 -2.97 -3.33
C MET A 346 15.02 -2.11 -2.10
N LEU A 347 14.56 -0.86 -2.03
CA LEU A 347 14.78 0.00 -0.87
C LEU A 347 14.11 -0.57 0.38
N MET A 348 12.89 -1.10 0.26
CA MET A 348 12.20 -1.76 1.38
C MET A 348 12.89 -3.07 1.79
N LEU A 349 13.47 -3.82 0.85
CA LEU A 349 14.19 -5.08 1.16
C LEU A 349 15.53 -4.86 1.86
N ASN A 350 16.23 -3.76 1.52
CA ASN A 350 17.59 -3.48 1.97
C ASN A 350 17.66 -2.56 3.19
N HIS A 351 16.58 -1.84 3.50
CA HIS A 351 16.54 -0.89 4.61
C HIS A 351 15.31 -1.13 5.49
N ASP A 352 15.52 -1.76 6.66
CA ASP A 352 14.47 -2.09 7.62
C ASP A 352 13.65 -0.86 8.05
N GLN A 353 14.29 0.31 8.16
CA GLN A 353 13.61 1.57 8.48
C GLN A 353 12.62 2.00 7.38
N VAL A 354 12.93 1.72 6.11
CA VAL A 354 12.04 2.02 4.97
C VAL A 354 10.88 1.04 4.94
N LEU A 355 11.14 -0.26 5.16
CA LEU A 355 10.08 -1.26 5.32
C LEU A 355 9.14 -0.92 6.48
N ARG A 356 9.73 -0.58 7.64
CA ARG A 356 8.99 -0.18 8.84
C ARG A 356 8.12 1.05 8.59
N THR A 357 8.62 2.01 7.81
CA THR A 357 7.83 3.18 7.39
C THR A 357 6.59 2.75 6.60
N ALA A 358 6.74 1.83 5.64
CA ALA A 358 5.63 1.30 4.85
C ALA A 358 4.59 0.58 5.72
N GLU A 359 5.04 -0.26 6.67
CA GLU A 359 4.16 -0.92 7.64
C GLU A 359 3.35 0.07 8.48
N LEU A 360 4.01 1.10 9.01
CA LEU A 360 3.36 2.12 9.83
C LEU A 360 2.33 2.92 9.01
N VAL A 361 2.63 3.22 7.75
CA VAL A 361 1.68 3.85 6.83
C VAL A 361 0.45 2.97 6.63
N ILE A 362 0.63 1.68 6.34
CA ILE A 362 -0.49 0.74 6.15
C ILE A 362 -1.32 0.59 7.42
N ARG A 363 -0.69 0.45 8.59
CA ARG A 363 -1.40 0.40 9.88
C ARG A 363 -2.19 1.69 10.16
N ALA A 364 -1.63 2.84 9.83
CA ALA A 364 -2.31 4.12 9.96
C ALA A 364 -3.49 4.26 9.00
N MET A 365 -3.41 3.69 7.80
CA MET A 365 -4.55 3.65 6.86
C MET A 365 -5.73 2.87 7.42
N ASN A 366 -5.49 1.80 8.18
CA ASN A 366 -6.53 0.98 8.79
C ASN A 366 -7.16 1.58 10.06
N ASN A 367 -6.52 2.59 10.66
CA ASN A 367 -6.98 3.13 11.94
C ASN A 367 -8.07 4.20 11.73
N PRO A 368 -9.27 4.11 12.33
CA PRO A 368 -10.33 5.09 12.13
C PRO A 368 -10.15 6.41 12.92
N ASP A 369 -9.25 6.44 13.91
CA ASP A 369 -9.03 7.60 14.79
C ASP A 369 -7.90 8.50 14.24
N PRO A 370 -8.20 9.74 13.79
CA PRO A 370 -7.20 10.66 13.26
C PRO A 370 -6.04 10.97 14.20
N VAL A 371 -6.24 10.88 15.52
CA VAL A 371 -5.17 11.09 16.50
C VAL A 371 -4.17 9.94 16.43
N GLN A 372 -4.65 8.70 16.47
CA GLN A 372 -3.81 7.51 16.35
C GLN A 372 -3.14 7.42 14.98
N GLN A 373 -3.84 7.83 13.91
CA GLN A 373 -3.23 8.02 12.60
C GLN A 373 -2.08 9.02 12.64
N GLY A 374 -2.31 10.19 13.27
CA GLY A 374 -1.29 11.21 13.48
C GLY A 374 -0.06 10.68 14.21
N VAL A 375 -0.23 9.85 15.24
CA VAL A 375 0.86 9.17 15.96
C VAL A 375 1.65 8.23 15.05
N LEU A 376 0.96 7.34 14.34
CA LEU A 376 1.60 6.36 13.46
C LEU A 376 2.33 7.03 12.28
N TYR A 377 1.73 8.05 11.66
CA TYR A 377 2.38 8.83 10.62
C TYR A 377 3.55 9.65 11.15
N SER A 378 3.44 10.22 12.35
CA SER A 378 4.54 10.92 13.00
C SER A 378 5.75 10.01 13.22
N ALA A 379 5.52 8.79 13.70
CA ALA A 379 6.57 7.78 13.86
C ALA A 379 7.16 7.33 12.52
N ALA A 380 6.32 7.14 11.50
CA ALA A 380 6.77 6.78 10.15
C ALA A 380 7.65 7.89 9.54
N LEU A 381 7.24 9.16 9.68
CA LEU A 381 8.01 10.30 9.19
C LEU A 381 9.37 10.41 9.88
N GLU A 382 9.42 10.22 11.21
CA GLU A 382 10.67 10.23 11.97
C GLU A 382 11.58 9.07 11.57
N THR A 383 11.03 7.87 11.41
CA THR A 383 11.79 6.68 10.98
C THR A 383 12.42 6.91 9.60
N LEU A 384 11.62 7.37 8.62
CA LEU A 384 12.11 7.60 7.27
C LEU A 384 13.15 8.72 7.22
N THR A 385 12.87 9.86 7.86
CA THR A 385 13.78 11.01 7.82
C THR A 385 15.04 10.78 8.63
N GLY A 386 15.00 9.99 9.70
CA GLY A 386 16.17 9.50 10.42
C GLY A 386 17.08 8.70 9.49
N SER A 387 16.51 7.69 8.82
CA SER A 387 17.21 6.85 7.83
C SER A 387 17.88 7.68 6.74
N LEU A 388 17.12 8.58 6.11
CA LEU A 388 17.63 9.41 5.01
C LEU A 388 18.65 10.45 5.50
N SER A 389 18.55 10.90 6.76
CA SER A 389 19.52 11.83 7.32
C SER A 389 20.87 11.17 7.59
N GLU A 390 20.88 9.90 8.02
CA GLU A 390 22.10 9.12 8.20
C GLU A 390 22.82 8.90 6.86
N ILE A 391 22.06 8.62 5.79
CA ILE A 391 22.60 8.44 4.44
C ILE A 391 23.18 9.75 3.86
N ASN A 392 22.68 10.92 4.30
CA ASN A 392 23.06 12.24 3.78
C ASN A 392 23.70 13.14 4.86
N GLU A 393 24.39 12.57 5.84
CA GLU A 393 24.90 13.30 7.02
C GLU A 393 25.79 14.50 6.62
N ASP A 394 26.64 14.31 5.61
CA ASP A 394 27.56 15.29 5.04
C ASP A 394 26.84 16.53 4.47
N ARG A 395 25.60 16.37 3.99
CA ARG A 395 24.82 17.45 3.36
C ARG A 395 23.88 18.18 4.33
N LEU A 396 23.70 17.64 5.54
CA LEU A 396 22.75 18.16 6.52
C LEU A 396 23.39 19.00 7.62
N ASN A 397 24.66 18.71 7.93
CA ASN A 397 25.42 19.38 8.98
C ASN A 397 25.54 20.90 8.74
N PRO A 398 25.44 21.74 9.78
CA PRO A 398 25.62 23.20 9.67
C PRO A 398 26.98 23.60 9.11
N VAL A 399 28.04 22.88 9.47
CA VAL A 399 29.40 23.02 8.92
C VAL A 399 29.67 21.80 8.02
N PRO A 400 29.60 21.95 6.69
CA PRO A 400 29.78 20.83 5.76
C PRO A 400 31.20 20.25 5.76
N ASP A 401 32.20 21.12 5.97
CA ASP A 401 33.61 20.72 6.01
C ASP A 401 33.97 20.12 7.38
N LYS A 402 34.27 18.81 7.37
CA LYS A 402 34.64 18.06 8.58
C LYS A 402 35.95 18.55 9.20
N GLU A 403 36.92 19.01 8.40
CA GLU A 403 38.19 19.51 8.92
C GLU A 403 38.01 20.84 9.64
N VAL A 404 37.21 21.74 9.06
CA VAL A 404 36.85 23.03 9.69
C VAL A 404 36.13 22.80 11.01
N PHE A 405 35.15 21.88 11.05
CA PHE A 405 34.47 21.57 12.30
C PHE A 405 35.41 20.91 13.33
N THR A 406 36.33 20.06 12.89
CA THR A 406 37.31 19.44 13.78
C THR A 406 38.19 20.48 14.47
N LYS A 407 38.66 21.50 13.72
CA LYS A 407 39.42 22.62 14.30
C LYS A 407 38.60 23.40 15.33
N LEU A 408 37.37 23.78 14.98
CA LEU A 408 36.45 24.47 15.90
C LEU A 408 36.21 23.66 17.18
N ARG A 409 35.98 22.34 17.04
CA ARG A 409 35.75 21.44 18.17
C ARG A 409 36.94 21.41 19.12
N VAL A 410 38.16 21.30 18.59
CA VAL A 410 39.39 21.27 19.41
C VAL A 410 39.55 22.59 20.18
N GLU A 411 39.30 23.74 19.55
CA GLU A 411 39.37 25.04 20.22
C GLU A 411 38.34 25.18 21.35
N LEU A 412 37.11 24.71 21.13
CA LEU A 412 36.05 24.70 22.14
C LEU A 412 36.36 23.76 23.31
N GLU A 413 36.89 22.56 23.02
CA GLU A 413 37.28 21.59 24.05
C GLU A 413 38.47 22.10 24.88
N HIS A 414 39.44 22.77 24.25
CA HIS A 414 40.56 23.43 24.94
C HIS A 414 40.06 24.56 25.86
N THR A 415 39.13 25.38 25.38
CA THR A 415 38.51 26.45 26.18
C THR A 415 37.77 25.86 27.39
N LEU A 416 37.03 24.76 27.22
CA LEU A 416 36.35 24.06 28.32
C LEU A 416 37.33 23.48 29.35
N GLN A 417 38.52 23.05 28.92
CA GLN A 417 39.57 22.60 29.83
C GLN A 417 40.11 23.73 30.70
N ALA A 418 40.21 24.96 30.20
CA ALA A 418 40.71 26.11 30.96
C ALA A 418 39.88 26.41 32.23
N PHE A 419 38.60 26.08 32.24
CA PHE A 419 37.72 26.19 33.43
C PHE A 419 37.85 24.97 34.37
N GLN A 420 39.05 24.40 34.53
CA GLN A 420 39.34 23.33 35.49
C GLN A 420 39.29 23.86 36.92
N GLY A 421 38.28 23.44 37.68
CA GLY A 421 38.05 23.84 39.07
C GLY A 421 36.75 24.63 39.28
N GLU A 422 36.26 25.33 38.25
CA GLU A 422 35.05 26.17 38.34
C GLU A 422 33.77 25.41 37.96
N ILE A 423 33.88 24.41 37.08
CA ILE A 423 32.75 23.61 36.60
C ILE A 423 32.83 22.19 37.19
N PRO A 424 31.76 21.69 37.84
CA PRO A 424 31.68 20.31 38.31
C PRO A 424 31.91 19.29 37.19
N GLY A 425 32.45 18.12 37.56
CA GLY A 425 32.78 17.05 36.60
C GLY A 425 31.59 16.63 35.72
N GLU A 426 30.40 16.50 36.28
CA GLU A 426 29.17 16.20 35.55
C GLU A 426 28.81 17.29 34.52
N GLY A 427 28.90 18.56 34.91
CA GLY A 427 28.68 19.70 34.02
C GLY A 427 29.64 19.72 32.84
N LYS A 428 30.91 19.35 33.06
CA LYS A 428 31.89 19.22 31.96
C LYS A 428 31.56 18.10 30.99
N THR A 429 31.09 16.97 31.49
CA THR A 429 30.66 15.85 30.63
C THR A 429 29.49 16.28 29.74
N ILE A 430 28.49 16.98 30.30
CA ILE A 430 27.35 17.50 29.54
C ILE A 430 27.81 18.50 28.47
N LEU A 431 28.68 19.45 28.82
CA LEU A 431 29.19 20.46 27.88
C LEU A 431 30.05 19.84 26.78
N ARG A 432 30.92 18.90 27.12
CA ARG A 432 31.73 18.15 26.13
C ARG A 432 30.83 17.41 25.14
N ASN A 433 29.76 16.75 25.63
CA ASN A 433 28.78 16.09 24.77
C ASN A 433 28.01 17.08 23.88
N LYS A 434 27.76 18.30 24.34
CA LYS A 434 27.15 19.35 23.49
C LYS A 434 28.12 19.85 22.42
N ILE A 435 29.40 20.05 22.77
CA ILE A 435 30.44 20.47 21.82
C ILE A 435 30.65 19.39 20.76
N SER A 436 30.70 18.11 21.14
CA SER A 436 30.86 17.01 20.19
C SER A 436 29.69 16.91 19.20
N ASN A 437 28.49 17.27 19.63
CA ASN A 437 27.26 17.27 18.83
C ASN A 437 26.91 18.65 18.24
N LEU A 438 27.82 19.63 18.31
CA LEU A 438 27.53 21.01 17.90
C LEU A 438 27.25 21.12 16.39
N ASN A 439 27.87 20.25 15.59
CA ASN A 439 27.63 20.18 14.14
C ASN A 439 26.44 19.29 13.77
N SER A 440 25.70 18.76 14.74
CA SER A 440 24.51 17.98 14.44
C SER A 440 23.34 18.93 14.14
N PRO A 441 22.63 18.77 13.01
CA PRO A 441 21.45 19.57 12.73
C PRO A 441 20.35 19.28 13.75
N THR A 442 19.52 20.29 14.05
CA THR A 442 18.36 20.09 14.94
C THR A 442 17.39 19.08 14.33
N ASN A 443 16.57 18.40 15.16
CA ASN A 443 15.58 17.44 14.65
C ASN A 443 14.61 18.06 13.65
N ARG A 444 14.26 19.34 13.85
CA ARG A 444 13.43 20.11 12.93
C ARG A 444 14.15 20.37 11.61
N ASP A 445 15.41 20.77 11.67
CA ASP A 445 16.21 21.03 10.47
C ASP A 445 16.47 19.74 9.69
N LYS A 446 16.74 18.62 10.38
CA LYS A 446 16.86 17.29 9.75
C LYS A 446 15.62 16.98 8.92
N LEU A 447 14.44 17.12 9.53
CA LEU A 447 13.17 16.90 8.84
C LEU A 447 13.02 17.80 7.61
N VAL A 448 13.08 19.12 7.79
CA VAL A 448 12.81 20.10 6.71
C VAL A 448 13.87 20.01 5.60
N LYS A 449 15.16 19.92 5.95
CA LYS A 449 16.24 19.82 4.97
C LYS A 449 16.19 18.51 4.20
N THR A 450 15.78 17.39 4.82
CA THR A 450 15.62 16.11 4.12
C THR A 450 14.66 16.24 2.93
N PHE A 451 13.52 16.94 3.09
CA PHE A 451 12.63 17.20 1.96
C PHE A 451 13.31 18.01 0.85
N GLY A 452 14.12 19.02 1.22
CA GLY A 452 14.92 19.79 0.27
C GLY A 452 15.94 18.95 -0.51
N LEU A 453 16.59 17.99 0.13
CA LEU A 453 17.54 17.07 -0.53
C LEU A 453 16.91 16.24 -1.65
N TYR A 454 15.61 15.94 -1.53
CA TYR A 454 14.83 15.21 -2.52
C TYR A 454 13.98 16.11 -3.42
N SER A 455 14.32 17.41 -3.49
CA SER A 455 13.64 18.41 -4.32
C SER A 455 12.13 18.52 -4.02
N ILE A 456 11.75 18.38 -2.75
CA ILE A 456 10.38 18.55 -2.28
C ILE A 456 10.26 19.90 -1.60
N SER A 457 9.66 20.86 -2.30
CA SER A 457 9.31 22.15 -1.73
C SER A 457 8.16 22.00 -0.74
N LEU A 458 8.35 22.51 0.49
CA LEU A 458 7.34 22.51 1.54
C LEU A 458 6.65 23.87 1.63
N SER A 459 5.32 23.85 1.68
CA SER A 459 4.51 25.03 2.01
C SER A 459 4.57 25.36 3.50
N ALA A 460 4.22 26.59 3.87
CA ALA A 460 4.13 27.01 5.27
C ALA A 460 3.17 26.13 6.09
N LEU A 461 2.07 25.67 5.47
CA LEU A 461 1.13 24.75 6.10
C LEU A 461 1.78 23.39 6.39
N GLN A 462 2.53 22.83 5.45
CA GLN A 462 3.23 21.55 5.64
C GLN A 462 4.30 21.64 6.72
N ILE A 463 5.07 22.74 6.77
CA ILE A 463 6.05 22.98 7.83
C ILE A 463 5.36 23.01 9.20
N LYS A 464 4.23 23.74 9.31
CA LYS A 464 3.43 23.78 10.54
C LYS A 464 2.90 22.39 10.93
N THR A 465 2.47 21.59 9.95
CA THR A 465 2.03 20.20 10.19
C THR A 465 3.18 19.31 10.67
N ILE A 466 4.37 19.46 10.11
CA ILE A 466 5.57 18.77 10.62
C ILE A 466 5.85 19.17 12.07
N ASP A 467 5.67 20.43 12.44
CA ASP A 467 5.85 20.87 13.83
C ASP A 467 4.80 20.25 14.80
N HIS A 468 3.60 19.92 14.32
CA HIS A 468 2.57 19.20 15.10
C HIS A 468 2.95 17.75 15.44
N ARG A 469 3.92 17.15 14.74
CA ARG A 469 4.46 15.81 14.98
C ARG A 469 4.85 15.58 16.43
N ASN A 470 5.54 16.56 17.04
CA ASN A 470 6.02 16.46 18.42
C ASN A 470 4.86 16.26 19.40
N LYS A 471 3.71 16.91 19.16
CA LYS A 471 2.54 16.74 20.02
C LYS A 471 2.02 15.30 19.95
N PHE A 472 1.87 14.75 18.74
CA PHE A 472 1.43 13.36 18.56
C PHE A 472 2.37 12.36 19.23
N LEU A 473 3.69 12.50 19.05
CA LEU A 473 4.66 11.58 19.66
C LEU A 473 4.66 11.60 21.19
N HIS A 474 4.28 12.71 21.80
CA HIS A 474 4.11 12.82 23.25
C HIS A 474 2.69 12.43 23.73
N GLY A 475 1.88 11.79 22.87
CA GLY A 475 0.52 11.36 23.19
C GLY A 475 -0.50 12.50 23.25
N ASN A 476 -0.11 13.72 22.89
CA ASN A 476 -0.97 14.90 22.89
C ASN A 476 -1.60 15.11 21.51
N SER A 477 -2.87 15.51 21.49
CA SER A 477 -3.51 15.94 20.25
C SER A 477 -3.13 17.40 19.93
N PRO A 478 -2.80 17.75 18.68
CA PRO A 478 -2.46 19.13 18.33
C PRO A 478 -3.63 20.10 18.45
N LEU A 479 -4.85 19.57 18.38
CA LEU A 479 -6.14 20.23 18.54
C LEU A 479 -7.01 19.40 19.49
N ASP A 480 -8.09 19.98 20.01
CA ASP A 480 -9.11 19.19 20.72
C ASP A 480 -9.71 18.12 19.78
N ARG A 481 -10.08 16.96 20.32
CA ARG A 481 -10.70 15.83 19.59
C ARG A 481 -12.02 16.22 18.93
N THR A 482 -12.65 17.29 19.40
CA THR A 482 -13.82 17.92 18.78
C THR A 482 -13.54 18.41 17.35
N PHE A 483 -12.29 18.72 17.00
CA PHE A 483 -11.84 19.15 15.66
C PHE A 483 -11.43 17.96 14.77
N LYS A 484 -12.32 16.98 14.63
CA LYS A 484 -12.02 15.73 13.89
C LYS A 484 -11.59 15.98 12.44
N VAL A 485 -12.21 16.95 11.75
CA VAL A 485 -11.91 17.26 10.34
C VAL A 485 -10.50 17.81 10.19
N GLU A 486 -10.10 18.74 11.06
CA GLU A 486 -8.77 19.32 11.05
C GLU A 486 -7.70 18.29 11.43
N LEU A 487 -7.98 17.42 12.41
CA LEU A 487 -7.10 16.31 12.77
C LEU A 487 -6.93 15.32 11.60
N THR A 488 -8.01 14.98 10.90
CA THR A 488 -7.95 14.18 9.67
C THR A 488 -7.08 14.87 8.63
N ARG A 489 -7.29 16.18 8.39
CA ARG A 489 -6.48 16.95 7.43
C ARG A 489 -4.99 16.94 7.79
N ILE A 490 -4.65 17.13 9.07
CA ILE A 490 -3.26 17.04 9.55
C ILE A 490 -2.68 15.65 9.26
N SER A 491 -3.43 14.58 9.57
CA SER A 491 -2.99 13.20 9.32
C SER A 491 -2.77 12.91 7.83
N LEU A 492 -3.63 13.41 6.94
CA LEU A 492 -3.51 13.24 5.49
C LEU A 492 -2.35 14.05 4.91
N ILE A 493 -2.05 15.23 5.45
CA ILE A 493 -0.85 15.98 5.07
C ILE A 493 0.40 15.20 5.46
N LEU A 494 0.45 14.62 6.66
CA LEU A 494 1.58 13.78 7.08
C LEU A 494 1.73 12.55 6.18
N HIS A 495 0.63 11.83 5.90
CA HIS A 495 0.61 10.71 4.95
C HIS A 495 1.22 11.12 3.60
N ASN A 496 0.73 12.22 3.00
CA ASN A 496 1.22 12.70 1.71
C ASN A 496 2.73 13.01 1.76
N LEU A 497 3.21 13.64 2.83
CA LEU A 497 4.63 13.96 2.99
C LEU A 497 5.50 12.69 3.05
N ILE A 498 5.08 11.70 3.83
CA ILE A 498 5.80 10.42 3.99
C ILE A 498 5.87 9.68 2.65
N VAL A 499 4.72 9.47 2.01
CA VAL A 499 4.66 8.71 0.76
C VAL A 499 5.35 9.46 -0.37
N LYS A 500 5.22 10.80 -0.44
CA LYS A 500 5.95 11.63 -1.41
C LYS A 500 7.46 11.52 -1.24
N LEU A 501 7.96 11.57 0.00
CA LEU A 501 9.38 11.41 0.28
C LEU A 501 9.87 10.00 -0.09
N LEU A 502 9.09 8.97 0.26
CA LEU A 502 9.39 7.57 -0.05
C LEU A 502 9.51 7.32 -1.56
N VAL A 503 8.53 7.78 -2.37
CA VAL A 503 8.58 7.58 -3.83
C VAL A 503 9.62 8.47 -4.49
N LYS A 504 9.90 9.67 -3.96
CA LYS A 504 10.98 10.53 -4.44
C LYS A 504 12.35 9.90 -4.19
N TYR A 505 12.52 9.22 -3.06
CA TYR A 505 13.72 8.45 -2.77
C TYR A 505 13.92 7.30 -3.77
N ALA A 506 12.83 6.66 -4.22
CA ALA A 506 12.87 5.67 -5.31
C ALA A 506 13.07 6.28 -6.71
N GLY A 507 13.11 7.62 -6.84
CA GLY A 507 13.32 8.34 -8.11
C GLY A 507 12.05 8.70 -8.88
N TYR A 508 10.87 8.62 -8.25
CA TYR A 508 9.62 8.96 -8.91
C TYR A 508 9.49 10.46 -9.20
N SER A 509 9.15 10.81 -10.44
CA SER A 509 8.95 12.19 -10.91
C SER A 509 7.54 12.47 -11.42
N GLY A 510 6.62 11.51 -11.38
CA GLY A 510 5.25 11.66 -11.89
C GLY A 510 4.30 12.46 -10.99
N HIS A 511 3.01 12.38 -11.30
CA HIS A 511 1.95 13.08 -10.58
C HIS A 511 1.72 12.51 -9.17
N PHE A 512 1.16 13.34 -8.29
CA PHE A 512 0.86 12.94 -6.92
C PHE A 512 -0.44 13.61 -6.46
N ILE A 513 -1.39 12.82 -5.97
CA ILE A 513 -2.67 13.33 -5.49
C ILE A 513 -2.49 13.95 -4.11
N ASN A 514 -2.99 15.17 -3.94
CA ASN A 514 -3.08 15.76 -2.61
C ASN A 514 -4.33 15.24 -1.89
N LEU A 515 -4.17 14.13 -1.16
CA LEU A 515 -5.24 13.52 -0.36
C LEU A 515 -5.97 14.48 0.58
N ALA A 516 -5.26 15.42 1.22
CA ALA A 516 -5.88 16.37 2.13
C ALA A 516 -6.84 17.32 1.40
N ASN A 517 -6.52 17.70 0.16
CA ASN A 517 -7.42 18.49 -0.68
C ASN A 517 -8.56 17.64 -1.25
N LEU A 518 -8.26 16.40 -1.67
CA LEU A 518 -9.27 15.48 -2.20
C LEU A 518 -10.36 15.20 -1.15
N GLU A 519 -9.96 14.86 0.07
CA GLU A 519 -10.88 14.64 1.20
C GLU A 519 -11.71 15.89 1.48
N PHE A 520 -11.07 17.06 1.52
CA PHE A 520 -11.76 18.33 1.75
C PHE A 520 -12.82 18.64 0.68
N LEU A 521 -12.55 18.30 -0.59
CA LEU A 521 -13.47 18.50 -1.70
C LEU A 521 -14.59 17.44 -1.74
N SER A 522 -14.34 16.24 -1.23
CA SER A 522 -15.34 15.16 -1.17
C SER A 522 -16.43 15.41 -0.11
N ASP A 523 -16.16 16.26 0.88
CA ASP A 523 -17.17 16.69 1.84
C ASP A 523 -18.00 17.84 1.25
N GLU A 524 -19.26 17.54 0.90
CA GLU A 524 -20.22 18.48 0.30
C GLU A 524 -20.37 19.78 1.12
N ARG A 525 -20.30 19.70 2.45
CA ARG A 525 -20.45 20.88 3.33
C ARG A 525 -19.26 21.82 3.18
N ASN A 526 -18.06 21.26 3.12
CA ASN A 526 -16.82 22.02 2.92
C ASN A 526 -16.74 22.59 1.50
N ALA A 527 -17.17 21.82 0.50
CA ALA A 527 -17.28 22.29 -0.88
C ALA A 527 -18.23 23.49 -0.99
N LEU A 528 -19.39 23.42 -0.32
CA LEU A 528 -20.36 24.52 -0.23
C LEU A 528 -19.77 25.75 0.50
N GLU A 529 -19.03 25.56 1.59
CA GLU A 529 -18.39 26.67 2.30
C GLU A 529 -17.30 27.35 1.46
N LEU A 530 -16.50 26.56 0.74
CA LEU A 530 -15.49 27.07 -0.18
C LEU A 530 -16.14 27.85 -1.33
N ALA A 531 -17.21 27.31 -1.93
CA ALA A 531 -17.97 27.98 -2.96
C ALA A 531 -18.53 29.33 -2.46
N LYS A 532 -19.05 29.39 -1.22
CA LYS A 532 -19.49 30.65 -0.59
C LYS A 532 -18.34 31.65 -0.41
N LYS A 533 -17.17 31.21 0.04
CA LYS A 533 -15.98 32.06 0.20
C LYS A 533 -15.48 32.60 -1.15
N LEU A 534 -15.44 31.74 -2.18
CA LEU A 534 -15.07 32.12 -3.55
C LEU A 534 -16.08 33.11 -4.13
N GLN A 535 -17.38 32.89 -3.93
CA GLN A 535 -18.41 33.84 -4.37
C GLN A 535 -18.24 35.20 -3.70
N LYS A 536 -17.97 35.23 -2.39
CA LYS A 536 -17.70 36.48 -1.67
C LYS A 536 -16.45 37.19 -2.21
N PHE A 537 -15.39 36.44 -2.51
CA PHE A 537 -14.17 37.00 -3.09
C PHE A 537 -14.40 37.56 -4.50
N LEU A 538 -15.13 36.83 -5.35
CA LEU A 538 -15.49 37.30 -6.70
C LEU A 538 -16.33 38.57 -6.65
N ASN A 539 -17.25 38.68 -5.69
CA ASN A 539 -18.03 39.90 -5.48
C ASN A 539 -17.12 41.07 -5.08
N LEU A 540 -16.19 40.85 -4.14
CA LEU A 540 -15.22 41.87 -3.73
C LEU A 540 -14.33 42.31 -4.90
N PHE A 541 -13.92 41.37 -5.75
CA PHE A 541 -13.10 41.65 -6.91
C PHE A 541 -13.84 42.49 -7.96
N ARG A 542 -15.15 42.24 -8.16
CA ARG A 542 -16.00 43.09 -9.02
C ARG A 542 -16.11 44.50 -8.46
N GLU A 543 -16.34 44.65 -7.16
CA GLU A 543 -16.41 45.96 -6.50
C GLU A 543 -15.12 46.77 -6.67
N VAL A 544 -13.96 46.13 -6.53
CA VAL A 544 -12.65 46.77 -6.76
C VAL A 544 -12.51 47.23 -8.22
N LYS A 545 -12.86 46.38 -9.18
CA LYS A 545 -12.81 46.70 -10.61
C LYS A 545 -13.74 47.87 -10.98
N ASP A 546 -14.93 47.90 -10.40
CA ASP A 546 -15.90 48.98 -10.60
C ASP A 546 -15.42 50.31 -9.97
N MET A 547 -14.74 50.24 -8.82
CA MET A 547 -14.09 51.41 -8.20
C MET A 547 -12.94 51.97 -9.05
N GLU A 548 -12.13 51.11 -9.67
CA GLU A 548 -11.07 51.52 -10.60
C GLU A 548 -11.64 52.18 -11.87
N ALA A 549 -12.69 51.57 -12.46
CA ALA A 549 -13.40 52.14 -13.59
C ALA A 549 -14.07 53.50 -13.26
N GLY A 550 -14.64 53.63 -12.06
CA GLY A 550 -15.26 54.86 -11.55
C GLY A 550 -14.26 55.99 -11.27
N ARG A 551 -13.03 55.68 -10.84
CA ARG A 551 -11.95 56.68 -10.65
C ARG A 551 -11.41 57.21 -11.99
N GLY A 552 -11.37 56.37 -13.04
CA GLY A 552 -11.01 56.80 -14.39
C GLY A 552 -11.95 57.86 -15.00
N MET A 553 -13.23 57.85 -14.62
CA MET A 553 -14.21 58.84 -15.10
C MET A 553 -14.14 60.21 -14.37
N LYS A 554 -13.68 60.26 -13.11
CA LYS A 554 -13.55 61.53 -12.37
C LYS A 554 -12.25 62.29 -12.66
N GLY A 555 -11.21 61.62 -13.14
CA GLY A 555 -9.94 62.25 -13.53
C GLY A 555 -9.98 62.99 -14.88
N ARG A 556 -10.92 62.64 -15.77
CA ARG A 556 -10.99 63.23 -17.14
C ARG A 556 -11.87 64.47 -17.27
N LYS A 557 -12.59 64.88 -16.22
CA LYS A 557 -13.49 66.06 -16.23
C LYS A 557 -12.90 67.34 -15.61
N ARG A 558 -11.62 67.37 -15.20
CA ARG A 558 -10.99 68.56 -14.58
C ARG A 558 -9.87 69.23 -15.39
N SER A 559 -9.52 68.77 -16.59
CA SER A 559 -8.44 69.37 -17.40
C SER A 559 -8.91 70.14 -18.64
N GLY A 560 -10.17 70.57 -18.69
CA GLY A 560 -10.71 71.24 -19.88
C GLY A 560 -11.77 72.27 -19.57
N GLN A 561 -11.38 73.37 -18.90
CA GLN A 561 -12.01 74.69 -18.99
C GLN A 561 -11.41 75.63 -17.93
N ASN A 562 -10.37 76.38 -18.29
CA ASN A 562 -10.20 77.80 -17.95
C ASN A 562 -8.81 78.28 -18.38
N LEU A 563 -8.74 78.83 -19.59
CA LEU A 563 -7.75 79.83 -19.99
C LEU A 563 -8.37 80.63 -21.16
N LYS A 564 -9.20 81.61 -20.80
CA LYS A 564 -9.54 82.74 -21.67
C LYS A 564 -9.05 84.02 -21.00
N SER A 565 -8.00 84.58 -21.60
CA SER A 565 -7.76 86.01 -21.84
C SER A 565 -8.14 87.01 -20.75
N TYR A 566 -7.12 87.55 -20.06
CA TYR A 566 -7.05 88.98 -19.75
C TYR A 566 -5.61 89.45 -19.98
N GLY A 567 -5.40 90.15 -21.08
CA GLY A 567 -4.25 91.01 -21.31
C GLY A 567 -4.78 92.42 -21.57
N ARG A 568 -4.40 93.38 -20.73
CA ARG A 568 -4.47 94.80 -21.06
C ARG A 568 -3.37 95.54 -20.30
N LYS A 569 -2.43 96.07 -21.10
CA LYS A 569 -1.38 97.04 -20.78
C LYS A 569 -0.30 96.59 -19.79
#